data_AF-A0A4P2Q2P6-F1
#
_entry.id   AF-A0A4P2Q2P6-F1
#
_cell.length_a   1.000
_cell.length_b   1.000
_cell.length_c   1.000
_cell.angle_alpha   90.00
_cell.angle_beta   90.00
_cell.angle_gamma   90.00
#
_symmetry.space_group_name_H-M   'P 1'
#
loop_
_entity.id
_entity.type
_entity.pdbx_description
1 polymer ?
#
loop_
_entity_poly.entity_id
_entity_poly.type
_entity_poly.pdbx_seq_one_letter_code
_entity_poly.pdbx_strand_id
1 'polypeptide(L)'
;MGAMLRRSSLLLTLLCVPLPGLGLAVGCGHTVIVDDPSVGGTGGEAGSPRGPDGWGGGGADAGEDPLDEYIDPGCPDAGPPITDFQCDPYDQASGSCGPGEGCFIYVQYPREPCGQEIYGAYCALAGSGGQGDPCGGGEGCGAGFTCVVTGAGTQCVALCALDGDDSCDPGFVCEPIDVQGIGGCL
;
A
#
# COMPACT_ATOMS: atom_id res chain seq x y z
N MET A 1 50.93 33.67 -11.48
CA MET A 1 50.59 34.68 -10.44
C MET A 1 49.51 35.58 -11.02
N GLY A 2 48.25 35.33 -10.67
CA GLY A 2 47.09 36.11 -11.09
C GLY A 2 46.06 36.04 -9.96
N ALA A 3 45.83 37.17 -9.31
CA ALA A 3 45.12 37.29 -8.05
C ALA A 3 43.60 37.39 -8.24
N MET A 4 42.90 36.84 -7.24
CA MET A 4 41.59 37.19 -6.67
C MET A 4 40.67 38.12 -7.47
N LEU A 5 39.39 37.74 -7.57
CA LEU A 5 38.32 38.52 -6.92
C LEU A 5 37.04 37.69 -6.75
N ARG A 6 36.84 37.32 -5.49
CA ARG A 6 35.68 36.67 -4.87
C ARG A 6 34.52 37.68 -4.86
N ARG A 7 33.44 37.42 -5.58
CA ARG A 7 32.18 38.18 -5.46
C ARG A 7 31.13 37.32 -4.78
N SER A 8 31.03 37.49 -3.46
CA SER A 8 29.85 37.11 -2.68
C SER A 8 28.69 38.00 -3.10
N SER A 9 27.67 37.42 -3.72
CA SER A 9 26.35 38.03 -3.84
C SER A 9 25.42 37.33 -2.86
N LEU A 10 25.33 37.91 -1.66
CA LEU A 10 24.19 37.75 -0.75
C LEU A 10 23.00 38.45 -1.39
N LEU A 11 22.04 37.69 -1.91
CA LEU A 11 20.73 38.20 -2.31
C LEU A 11 19.70 37.70 -1.31
N LEU A 12 19.35 38.64 -0.43
CA LEU A 12 18.34 38.57 0.61
C LEU A 12 17.03 39.05 -0.03
N THR A 13 16.08 38.15 -0.30
CA THR A 13 14.72 38.49 -0.74
C THR A 13 13.77 37.44 -0.15
N LEU A 14 13.11 37.75 0.96
CA LEU A 14 11.81 38.44 1.09
C LEU A 14 10.72 37.41 1.41
N LEU A 15 10.40 37.32 2.70
CA LEU A 15 9.29 36.55 3.26
C LEU A 15 7.96 37.03 2.66
N CYS A 16 7.30 36.16 1.89
CA CYS A 16 5.87 36.23 1.61
C CYS A 16 5.18 35.14 2.42
N VAL A 17 4.62 35.52 3.58
CA VAL A 17 3.74 34.66 4.37
C VAL A 17 2.29 35.16 4.18
N PRO A 18 1.46 34.54 3.34
CA PRO A 18 0.03 34.70 3.40
C PRO A 18 -0.56 33.77 4.48
N LEU A 19 -1.37 34.35 5.37
CA LEU A 19 -2.07 33.68 6.47
C LEU A 19 -3.04 32.60 5.95
N PRO A 20 -3.17 31.45 6.67
CA PRO A 20 -4.16 30.45 6.36
C PRO A 20 -5.59 30.95 6.68
N GLY A 21 -6.46 30.89 5.68
CA GLY A 21 -7.90 31.07 5.85
C GLY A 21 -8.50 29.89 6.61
N LEU A 22 -9.26 30.21 7.66
CA LEU A 22 -10.10 29.30 8.43
C LEU A 22 -11.17 28.68 7.52
N GLY A 23 -10.92 27.48 7.04
CA GLY A 23 -11.94 26.61 6.45
C GLY A 23 -12.85 26.08 7.55
N LEU A 24 -14.13 26.44 7.49
CA LEU A 24 -15.17 25.87 8.34
C LEU A 24 -15.29 24.36 8.03
N ALA A 25 -14.91 23.54 9.01
CA ALA A 25 -15.19 22.11 8.98
C ALA A 25 -16.71 21.90 9.02
N VAL A 26 -17.30 21.59 7.88
CA VAL A 26 -18.61 20.94 7.81
C VAL A 26 -18.39 19.49 8.22
N GLY A 27 -18.49 19.24 9.53
CA GLY A 27 -18.46 17.89 10.06
C GLY A 27 -19.69 17.13 9.59
N CYS A 28 -19.48 16.03 8.86
CA CYS A 28 -20.48 14.97 8.76
C CYS A 28 -20.61 14.36 10.16
N GLY A 29 -21.57 14.86 10.93
CA GLY A 29 -21.96 14.26 12.19
C GLY A 29 -22.48 12.85 11.94
N HIS A 30 -21.67 11.84 12.24
CA HIS A 30 -22.19 10.50 12.47
C HIS A 30 -22.92 10.53 13.81
N THR A 31 -24.24 10.71 13.75
CA THR A 31 -25.13 10.30 14.82
C THR A 31 -25.08 8.77 14.89
N VAL A 32 -24.24 8.22 15.76
CA VAL A 32 -24.42 6.85 16.24
C VAL A 32 -25.67 6.87 17.11
N ILE A 33 -26.77 6.31 16.60
CA ILE A 33 -27.90 5.96 17.45
C ILE A 33 -27.41 4.79 18.30
N VAL A 34 -26.98 5.12 19.52
CA VAL A 34 -26.77 4.14 20.58
C VAL A 34 -28.13 3.89 21.21
N ASP A 35 -28.83 2.85 20.77
CA ASP A 35 -29.86 2.23 21.58
C ASP A 35 -29.16 1.39 22.67
N ASP A 36 -28.97 1.98 23.85
CA ASP A 36 -28.74 1.24 25.10
C ASP A 36 -30.07 1.26 25.88
N PRO A 37 -30.45 0.26 26.71
CA PRO A 37 -29.59 -0.79 27.26
C PRO A 37 -30.22 -2.20 27.37
N SER A 38 -29.35 -3.17 27.69
CA SER A 38 -29.68 -4.46 28.33
C SER A 38 -30.20 -5.60 27.45
N VAL A 39 -29.27 -6.34 26.84
CA VAL A 39 -29.33 -7.82 26.81
C VAL A 39 -27.91 -8.37 26.79
N GLY A 40 -27.67 -9.35 27.65
CA GLY A 40 -26.34 -9.81 28.06
C GLY A 40 -25.49 -10.35 26.92
N GLY A 41 -24.20 -10.01 26.98
CA GLY A 41 -23.18 -10.67 26.21
C GLY A 41 -23.01 -12.13 26.65
N THR A 42 -22.99 -13.03 25.69
CA THR A 42 -22.33 -14.33 25.80
C THR A 42 -21.49 -14.51 24.55
N GLY A 43 -20.20 -14.77 24.75
CA GLY A 43 -19.19 -14.82 23.71
C GLY A 43 -19.45 -15.88 22.64
N GLY A 44 -19.04 -15.56 21.41
CA GLY A 44 -18.90 -16.53 20.32
C GLY A 44 -17.51 -17.14 20.37
N GLU A 45 -17.38 -18.26 21.07
CA GLU A 45 -16.24 -19.19 20.90
C GLU A 45 -16.26 -19.72 19.46
N ALA A 46 -15.12 -19.62 18.78
CA ALA A 46 -14.87 -20.23 17.48
C ALA A 46 -15.10 -21.75 17.59
N GLY A 47 -16.15 -22.24 16.95
CA GLY A 47 -16.52 -23.65 16.97
C GLY A 47 -15.57 -24.49 16.12
N SER A 48 -14.76 -25.31 16.78
CA SER A 48 -14.26 -26.58 16.24
C SER A 48 -15.43 -27.48 15.81
N PRO A 49 -15.25 -28.37 14.80
CA PRO A 49 -16.33 -29.26 14.37
C PRO A 49 -16.71 -30.24 15.49
N ARG A 50 -17.96 -30.14 15.98
CA ARG A 50 -18.57 -31.15 16.84
C ARG A 50 -19.06 -32.30 15.96
N GLY A 51 -18.59 -33.51 16.28
CA GLY A 51 -19.11 -34.75 15.71
C GLY A 51 -20.59 -34.98 16.04
N PRO A 52 -21.22 -35.97 15.39
CA PRO A 52 -22.64 -36.23 15.55
C PRO A 52 -22.86 -36.91 16.90
N ASP A 53 -23.74 -36.35 17.74
CA ASP A 53 -24.62 -37.04 18.71
C ASP A 53 -25.14 -36.01 19.73
N GLY A 54 -26.43 -35.67 19.67
CA GLY A 54 -27.06 -34.87 20.75
C GLY A 54 -28.32 -34.11 20.36
N TRP A 55 -29.47 -34.77 20.50
CA TRP A 55 -30.83 -34.23 20.36
C TRP A 55 -31.18 -33.25 21.50
N GLY A 56 -31.84 -32.12 21.21
CA GLY A 56 -32.66 -31.43 22.22
C GLY A 56 -32.95 -29.93 22.02
N GLY A 57 -34.12 -29.62 21.46
CA GLY A 57 -35.01 -28.59 22.02
C GLY A 57 -34.99 -27.18 21.43
N GLY A 58 -35.87 -26.93 20.45
CA GLY A 58 -36.78 -25.79 20.42
C GLY A 58 -36.19 -24.37 20.33
N GLY A 59 -35.84 -23.96 19.11
CA GLY A 59 -35.81 -22.56 18.70
C GLY A 59 -36.42 -22.51 17.30
N ALA A 60 -37.40 -21.62 17.07
CA ALA A 60 -38.12 -21.51 15.81
C ALA A 60 -37.14 -21.51 14.63
N ASP A 61 -37.40 -22.39 13.65
CA ASP A 61 -36.72 -22.37 12.36
C ASP A 61 -36.85 -20.94 11.80
N ALA A 62 -35.78 -20.15 11.92
CA ALA A 62 -35.64 -18.94 11.14
C ALA A 62 -35.75 -19.43 9.70
N GLY A 63 -36.87 -19.07 9.05
CA GLY A 63 -37.31 -19.70 7.80
C GLY A 63 -36.17 -19.85 6.78
N GLU A 64 -36.28 -20.88 5.94
CA GLU A 64 -35.37 -21.14 4.81
C GLU A 64 -34.81 -19.83 4.27
N ASP A 65 -33.47 -19.70 4.36
CA ASP A 65 -32.76 -18.52 3.88
C ASP A 65 -33.23 -18.29 2.43
N PRO A 66 -33.96 -17.19 2.15
CA PRO A 66 -34.72 -17.04 0.91
C PRO A 66 -33.83 -16.82 -0.32
N LEU A 67 -32.51 -16.95 -0.16
CA LEU A 67 -31.52 -16.78 -1.20
C LEU A 67 -30.80 -18.11 -1.40
N ASP A 68 -30.83 -18.60 -2.64
CA ASP A 68 -30.01 -19.74 -3.05
C ASP A 68 -28.55 -19.47 -2.66
N GLU A 69 -27.91 -20.45 -2.02
CA GLU A 69 -26.49 -20.37 -1.66
C GLU A 69 -25.67 -20.13 -2.94
N TYR A 70 -24.92 -19.03 -2.96
CA TYR A 70 -24.08 -18.70 -4.11
C TYR A 70 -23.00 -19.78 -4.27
N ILE A 71 -23.13 -20.57 -5.34
CA ILE A 71 -22.09 -21.52 -5.75
C ILE A 71 -21.10 -20.76 -6.62
N ASP A 72 -19.92 -20.49 -6.06
CA ASP A 72 -18.79 -19.96 -6.83
C ASP A 72 -18.43 -20.96 -7.94
N PRO A 73 -18.56 -20.60 -9.23
CA PRO A 73 -18.14 -21.48 -10.32
C PRO A 73 -16.64 -21.83 -10.24
N GLY A 74 -15.88 -21.08 -9.45
CA GLY A 74 -14.46 -21.25 -9.23
C GLY A 74 -13.65 -20.77 -10.43
N CYS A 75 -12.48 -20.23 -10.16
CA CYS A 75 -11.44 -20.18 -11.17
C CYS A 75 -10.66 -21.50 -11.16
N PRO A 76 -10.15 -21.97 -12.31
CA PRO A 76 -9.16 -23.03 -12.30
C PRO A 76 -7.94 -22.60 -11.47
N ASP A 77 -7.19 -23.57 -10.95
CA ASP A 77 -5.94 -23.28 -10.23
C ASP A 77 -5.07 -22.32 -11.04
N ALA A 78 -4.78 -21.15 -10.46
CA ALA A 78 -3.88 -20.20 -11.07
C ALA A 78 -2.48 -20.83 -11.17
N GLY A 79 -1.81 -20.55 -12.28
CA GLY A 79 -0.41 -20.95 -12.45
C GLY A 79 0.52 -20.18 -11.51
N PRO A 80 1.84 -20.40 -11.63
CA PRO A 80 2.79 -19.52 -10.98
C PRO A 80 2.65 -18.09 -11.52
N PRO A 81 2.89 -17.05 -10.69
CA PRO A 81 2.82 -15.66 -11.11
C PRO A 81 3.68 -15.35 -12.34
N ILE A 82 3.18 -14.46 -13.18
CA ILE A 82 3.88 -14.01 -14.38
C ILE A 82 4.77 -12.83 -13.98
N THR A 83 6.05 -12.87 -14.36
CA THR A 83 7.01 -11.81 -14.05
C THR A 83 7.61 -11.17 -15.30
N ASP A 84 7.81 -9.85 -15.28
CA ASP A 84 8.39 -9.05 -16.37
C ASP A 84 9.29 -7.93 -15.82
N PHE A 85 10.53 -8.29 -15.45
CA PHE A 85 11.52 -7.37 -14.90
C PHE A 85 12.49 -6.90 -15.98
N GLN A 86 12.38 -5.64 -16.39
CA GLN A 86 13.31 -5.00 -17.32
C GLN A 86 14.57 -4.46 -16.62
N CYS A 87 14.51 -4.31 -15.30
CA CYS A 87 15.57 -3.80 -14.44
C CYS A 87 15.42 -4.39 -13.03
N ASP A 88 16.49 -4.29 -12.22
CA ASP A 88 16.47 -4.70 -10.82
C ASP A 88 16.00 -3.53 -9.93
N PRO A 89 14.84 -3.64 -9.25
CA PRO A 89 14.33 -2.57 -8.39
C PRO A 89 15.15 -2.37 -7.10
N TYR A 90 16.00 -3.32 -6.72
CA TYR A 90 16.88 -3.20 -5.56
C TYR A 90 18.26 -2.64 -5.91
N ASP A 91 18.67 -2.73 -7.18
CA ASP A 91 19.92 -2.15 -7.69
C ASP A 91 19.68 -1.02 -8.70
N GLN A 92 19.37 0.15 -8.15
CA GLN A 92 19.20 1.40 -8.90
C GLN A 92 20.49 1.90 -9.58
N ALA A 93 21.65 1.34 -9.23
CA ALA A 93 22.96 1.70 -9.79
C ALA A 93 23.47 0.68 -10.82
N SER A 94 22.69 -0.37 -11.14
CA SER A 94 23.04 -1.43 -12.10
C SER A 94 23.35 -0.92 -13.51
N GLY A 95 22.87 0.29 -13.86
CA GLY A 95 22.95 0.84 -15.20
C GLY A 95 21.91 0.25 -16.17
N SER A 96 20.91 -0.46 -15.64
CA SER A 96 19.80 -1.02 -16.42
C SER A 96 18.87 0.07 -16.99
N CYS A 97 18.75 1.20 -16.27
CA CYS A 97 17.95 2.35 -16.68
C CYS A 97 18.82 3.51 -17.17
N GLY A 98 18.24 4.39 -17.99
CA GLY A 98 18.91 5.54 -18.57
C GLY A 98 19.29 6.62 -17.53
N PRO A 99 20.11 7.62 -17.91
CA PRO A 99 20.48 8.70 -17.00
C PRO A 99 19.25 9.48 -16.50
N GLY A 100 19.09 9.55 -15.17
CA GLY A 100 17.95 10.21 -14.51
C GLY A 100 16.70 9.34 -14.38
N GLU A 101 16.76 8.09 -14.83
CA GLU A 101 15.69 7.11 -14.63
C GLU A 101 15.97 6.25 -13.39
N GLY A 102 14.89 5.72 -12.82
CA GLY A 102 14.90 4.70 -11.78
C GLY A 102 14.17 3.44 -12.27
N CYS A 103 14.43 2.32 -11.60
CA CYS A 103 13.71 1.09 -11.79
C CYS A 103 12.51 1.03 -10.85
N PHE A 104 11.30 1.06 -11.41
CA PHE A 104 10.04 1.10 -10.66
C PHE A 104 9.26 -0.19 -10.83
N ILE A 105 8.77 -0.72 -9.72
CA ILE A 105 7.93 -1.92 -9.71
C ILE A 105 6.53 -1.60 -10.23
N TYR A 106 5.84 -2.61 -10.76
CA TYR A 106 4.43 -2.52 -11.11
C TYR A 106 3.69 -3.84 -10.92
N VAL A 107 2.38 -3.70 -10.78
CA VAL A 107 1.41 -4.79 -10.90
C VAL A 107 0.49 -4.46 -12.06
N GLN A 108 0.38 -5.37 -13.02
CA GLN A 108 -0.68 -5.31 -14.01
C GLN A 108 -1.78 -6.31 -13.60
N TYR A 109 -2.89 -5.76 -13.12
CA TYR A 109 -4.08 -6.55 -12.79
C TYR A 109 -4.74 -7.11 -14.05
N PRO A 110 -5.20 -8.37 -14.02
CA PRO A 110 -5.90 -8.97 -15.14
C PRO A 110 -7.22 -8.26 -15.43
N ARG A 111 -7.67 -8.31 -16.70
CA ARG A 111 -9.00 -7.80 -17.09
C ARG A 111 -10.07 -8.87 -17.01
N GLU A 112 -9.66 -10.13 -17.16
CA GLU A 112 -10.52 -11.30 -17.08
C GLU A 112 -10.66 -11.78 -15.62
N PRO A 113 -11.82 -12.30 -15.20
CA PRO A 113 -12.06 -12.71 -13.81
C PRO A 113 -11.10 -13.78 -13.26
N CYS A 114 -10.57 -14.63 -14.14
CA CYS A 114 -9.59 -15.66 -13.80
C CYS A 114 -8.22 -15.40 -14.45
N GLY A 115 -7.95 -14.16 -14.86
CA GLY A 115 -6.62 -13.80 -15.33
C GLY A 115 -5.62 -13.79 -14.16
N GLN A 116 -4.33 -13.78 -14.50
CA GLN A 116 -3.26 -13.72 -13.53
C GLN A 116 -2.65 -12.32 -13.51
N GLU A 117 -2.23 -11.86 -12.34
CA GLU A 117 -1.46 -10.63 -12.19
C GLU A 117 -0.08 -10.80 -12.82
N ILE A 118 0.43 -9.71 -13.39
CA ILE A 118 1.81 -9.64 -13.89
C ILE A 118 2.57 -8.68 -12.99
N TYR A 119 3.62 -9.19 -12.35
CA TYR A 119 4.52 -8.40 -11.53
C TYR A 119 5.77 -8.06 -12.33
N GLY A 120 6.30 -6.86 -12.17
CA GLY A 120 7.50 -6.50 -12.93
C GLY A 120 8.16 -5.23 -12.45
N ALA A 121 9.17 -4.82 -13.21
CA ALA A 121 9.79 -3.52 -13.05
C ALA A 121 10.18 -2.92 -14.40
N TYR A 122 10.05 -1.60 -14.52
CA TYR A 122 10.36 -0.83 -15.74
C TYR A 122 11.15 0.42 -15.40
N CYS A 123 11.88 0.93 -16.39
CA CYS A 123 12.61 2.19 -16.26
C CYS A 123 11.70 3.38 -16.53
N ALA A 124 11.70 4.34 -15.61
CA ALA A 124 10.98 5.61 -15.74
C ALA A 124 11.78 6.76 -15.13
N LEU A 125 11.44 8.01 -15.44
CA LEU A 125 12.08 9.17 -14.81
C LEU A 125 11.86 9.14 -13.30
N ALA A 126 12.95 9.28 -12.54
CA ALA A 126 12.88 9.31 -11.09
C ALA A 126 12.34 10.65 -10.59
N GLY A 127 11.40 10.58 -9.65
CA GLY A 127 10.93 11.74 -8.89
C GLY A 127 11.95 12.22 -7.87
N SER A 128 11.54 13.19 -7.06
CA SER A 128 12.37 13.74 -5.98
C SER A 128 11.96 13.30 -4.58
N GLY A 129 10.84 12.58 -4.43
CA GLY A 129 10.32 12.16 -3.12
C GLY A 129 11.16 11.03 -2.50
N GLY A 130 11.44 11.13 -1.20
CA GLY A 130 12.10 10.11 -0.39
C GLY A 130 11.18 9.49 0.66
N GLN A 131 11.74 8.71 1.59
CA GLN A 131 10.99 8.02 2.65
C GLN A 131 10.03 8.97 3.39
N GLY A 132 8.73 8.65 3.37
CA GLY A 132 7.67 9.39 4.04
C GLY A 132 7.17 10.64 3.31
N ASP A 133 7.77 11.03 2.18
CA ASP A 133 7.28 12.16 1.39
C ASP A 133 5.93 11.83 0.74
N PRO A 134 4.98 12.77 0.69
CA PRO A 134 3.68 12.54 0.05
C PRO A 134 3.84 12.35 -1.46
N CYS A 135 3.06 11.43 -2.02
CA CYS A 135 3.11 11.10 -3.45
C CYS A 135 1.71 10.97 -4.07
N GLY A 136 1.59 11.29 -5.37
CA GLY A 136 0.37 11.06 -6.15
C GLY A 136 0.40 9.78 -7.00
N GLY A 137 1.56 9.12 -7.05
CA GLY A 137 1.89 8.00 -7.91
C GLY A 137 3.38 7.66 -7.80
N GLY A 138 3.82 6.58 -8.44
CA GLY A 138 5.22 6.13 -8.40
C GLY A 138 6.20 7.16 -8.95
N GLU A 139 5.79 7.96 -9.93
CA GLU A 139 6.58 9.03 -10.55
C GLU A 139 6.92 10.19 -9.60
N GLY A 140 6.20 10.32 -8.48
CA GLY A 140 6.51 11.29 -7.44
C GLY A 140 7.73 10.88 -6.60
N CYS A 141 8.06 9.59 -6.59
CA CYS A 141 9.09 9.01 -5.75
C CYS A 141 10.42 8.89 -6.50
N GLY A 142 11.51 9.03 -5.76
CA GLY A 142 12.85 8.77 -6.26
C GLY A 142 13.08 7.31 -6.62
N ALA A 143 14.17 7.05 -7.33
CA ALA A 143 14.65 5.71 -7.63
C ALA A 143 14.81 4.88 -6.34
N GLY A 144 14.30 3.64 -6.33
CA GLY A 144 14.31 2.76 -5.15
C GLY A 144 13.18 3.00 -4.15
N PHE A 145 12.26 3.91 -4.45
CA PHE A 145 11.06 4.17 -3.66
C PHE A 145 9.79 3.84 -4.46
N THR A 146 8.74 3.43 -3.76
CA THR A 146 7.40 3.24 -4.32
C THR A 146 6.36 4.04 -3.54
N CYS A 147 5.31 4.48 -4.22
CA CYS A 147 4.22 5.23 -3.60
C CYS A 147 3.17 4.25 -3.07
N VAL A 148 3.03 4.16 -1.74
CA VAL A 148 2.07 3.26 -1.08
C VAL A 148 0.99 4.05 -0.34
N VAL A 149 -0.18 3.43 -0.18
CA VAL A 149 -1.27 3.96 0.64
C VAL A 149 -1.06 3.54 2.09
N THR A 150 -1.09 4.49 3.01
CA THR A 150 -0.96 4.27 4.45
C THR A 150 -2.12 4.92 5.20
N GLY A 151 -2.17 4.72 6.52
CA GLY A 151 -3.17 5.38 7.38
C GLY A 151 -3.07 6.92 7.41
N ALA A 152 -1.96 7.51 6.94
CA ALA A 152 -1.73 8.95 6.91
C ALA A 152 -1.91 9.59 5.52
N GLY A 153 -2.20 8.80 4.49
CA GLY A 153 -2.25 9.24 3.09
C GLY A 153 -1.37 8.36 2.20
N THR A 154 -0.93 8.89 1.07
CA THR A 154 0.01 8.20 0.17
C THR A 154 1.43 8.72 0.41
N GLN A 155 2.40 7.83 0.57
CA GLN A 155 3.79 8.20 0.85
C GLN A 155 4.79 7.35 0.07
N CYS A 156 5.94 7.93 -0.25
CA CYS A 156 7.06 7.21 -0.82
C CYS A 156 7.74 6.35 0.26
N VAL A 157 7.95 5.06 -0.02
CA VAL A 157 8.63 4.13 0.88
C VAL A 157 9.75 3.42 0.15
N ALA A 158 10.89 3.23 0.82
CA ALA A 158 12.02 2.50 0.28
C ALA A 158 11.63 1.04 0.06
N LEU A 159 12.07 0.48 -1.07
CA LEU A 159 11.89 -0.93 -1.35
C LEU A 159 12.82 -1.78 -0.49
N CYS A 160 12.35 -2.95 -0.08
CA CYS A 160 13.13 -3.94 0.63
C CYS A 160 12.78 -5.34 0.13
N ALA A 161 13.74 -6.26 0.18
CA ALA A 161 13.50 -7.66 -0.12
C ALA A 161 12.85 -8.34 1.09
N LEU A 162 11.76 -9.08 0.87
CA LEU A 162 11.10 -9.84 1.94
C LEU A 162 11.92 -11.06 2.39
N ASP A 163 12.76 -11.57 1.50
CA ASP A 163 13.68 -12.66 1.76
C ASP A 163 15.11 -12.13 1.86
N GLY A 164 15.79 -12.41 2.98
CA GLY A 164 17.20 -12.04 3.19
C GLY A 164 17.40 -10.98 4.26
N ASP A 165 18.41 -10.13 4.07
CA ASP A 165 18.70 -9.02 4.98
C ASP A 165 17.75 -7.85 4.66
N ASP A 166 16.95 -7.44 5.63
CA ASP A 166 16.05 -6.30 5.54
C ASP A 166 16.87 -5.00 5.48
N SER A 167 16.90 -4.36 4.31
CA SER A 167 17.68 -3.15 4.06
C SER A 167 17.01 -1.86 4.58
N CYS A 168 16.07 -1.97 5.50
CA CYS A 168 15.32 -0.82 5.99
C CYS A 168 16.14 0.01 6.99
N ASP A 169 16.01 1.34 6.88
CA ASP A 169 16.62 2.25 7.83
C ASP A 169 16.09 2.01 9.26
N PRO A 170 16.88 2.33 10.31
CA PRO A 170 16.44 2.12 11.69
C PRO A 170 15.10 2.80 12.00
N GLY A 171 14.14 1.99 12.45
CA GLY A 171 12.79 2.45 12.79
C GLY A 171 11.72 2.07 11.78
N PHE A 172 12.10 1.42 10.67
CA PHE A 172 11.17 0.85 9.70
C PHE A 172 11.24 -0.68 9.70
N VAL A 173 10.15 -1.33 9.31
CA VAL A 173 10.06 -2.78 9.13
C VAL A 173 9.79 -3.07 7.65
N CYS A 174 10.46 -4.09 7.11
CA CYS A 174 10.17 -4.56 5.75
C CYS A 174 8.84 -5.31 5.74
N GLU A 175 7.78 -4.67 5.24
CA GLU A 175 6.45 -5.27 5.14
C GLU A 175 6.08 -5.57 3.68
N PRO A 176 5.37 -6.67 3.39
CA PRO A 176 4.98 -7.02 2.04
C PRO A 176 4.07 -5.96 1.42
N ILE A 177 4.30 -5.66 0.15
CA ILE A 177 3.44 -4.79 -0.67
C ILE A 177 2.76 -5.61 -1.78
N ASP A 178 1.93 -4.98 -2.60
CA ASP A 178 1.15 -5.63 -3.67
C ASP A 178 1.99 -6.28 -4.79
N VAL A 179 3.32 -6.32 -4.66
CA VAL A 179 4.22 -6.99 -5.61
C VAL A 179 4.87 -8.18 -4.93
N GLN A 180 4.69 -9.37 -5.49
CA GLN A 180 5.19 -10.61 -4.89
C GLN A 180 6.71 -10.58 -4.64
N GLY A 181 7.12 -10.92 -3.42
CA GLY A 181 8.54 -10.98 -3.03
C GLY A 181 9.18 -9.62 -2.77
N ILE A 182 8.41 -8.54 -2.87
CA ILE A 182 8.86 -7.17 -2.63
C ILE A 182 8.13 -6.60 -1.43
N GLY A 183 8.88 -5.90 -0.59
CA GLY A 183 8.36 -5.15 0.54
C GLY A 183 8.64 -3.66 0.44
N GLY A 184 8.00 -2.92 1.33
CA GLY A 184 8.27 -1.51 1.60
C GLY A 184 8.68 -1.33 3.05
N CYS A 185 9.62 -0.40 3.30
CA CYS A 185 10.02 -0.01 4.64
C CYS A 185 8.97 0.92 5.26
N LEU A 186 8.19 0.42 6.23
CA LEU A 186 7.06 1.09 6.87
C LEU A 186 7.26 1.31 8.38
#